data_AF-A0A348XKZ5-F1
#
_entry.id   AF-A0A348XKZ5-F1
#
_cell.length_a   1.000
_cell.length_b   1.000
_cell.length_c   1.000
_cell.angle_alpha   90.00
_cell.angle_beta   90.00
_cell.angle_gamma   90.00
#
_symmetry.space_group_name_H-M   'P 1'
#
loop_
_entity.id
_entity.type
_entity.pdbx_description
1 polymer ?
#
loop_
_entity_poly.entity_id
_entity_poly.type
_entity_poly.pdbx_seq_one_letter_code
_entity_poly.pdbx_strand_id
1 'polypeptide(L)'
;MKDWHFSVILTILYLAIFHIWYALTDAMGSQDAYRWVVTTAVIWTVAMASAMIYFWQRGYFASRADTGIHGAVILDILLEGVLPIHHDHFGFYLCAIAFAMVLGGYRRYALRRRQEDVPLGAPVADLGGYVD
;
A
#
# COMPACT_ATOMS: atom_id res chain seq x y z
N MET A 1 5.60 -8.81 -13.84
CA MET A 1 6.00 -8.18 -12.56
C MET A 1 5.76 -6.68 -12.54
N LYS A 2 5.93 -5.94 -13.67
CA LYS A 2 5.72 -4.48 -13.76
C LYS A 2 4.44 -3.98 -13.07
N ASP A 3 3.35 -4.74 -13.16
CA ASP A 3 2.03 -4.35 -12.63
C ASP A 3 1.87 -4.56 -11.12
N TRP A 4 2.92 -4.97 -10.41
CA TRP A 4 2.88 -5.27 -8.97
C TRP A 4 3.90 -4.47 -8.16
N HIS A 5 4.77 -3.71 -8.81
CA HIS A 5 5.92 -3.09 -8.16
C HIS A 5 5.50 -2.16 -7.03
N PHE A 6 4.49 -1.29 -7.24
CA PHE A 6 4.03 -0.39 -6.19
C PHE A 6 3.46 -1.15 -5.00
N SER A 7 2.67 -2.20 -5.25
CA SER A 7 2.06 -3.03 -4.20
C SER A 7 3.12 -3.76 -3.38
N VAL A 8 4.13 -4.34 -4.03
CA VAL A 8 5.25 -5.02 -3.36
C VAL A 8 6.08 -4.03 -2.55
N ILE A 9 6.43 -2.88 -3.15
CA ILE A 9 7.18 -1.82 -2.46
C ILE A 9 6.40 -1.32 -1.24
N LEU A 10 5.09 -1.07 -1.39
CA LEU A 10 4.23 -0.62 -0.30
C LEU A 10 4.22 -1.64 0.84
N THR A 11 4.07 -2.95 0.55
CA THR A 11 4.12 -3.99 1.59
C THR A 11 5.47 -4.09 2.28
N ILE A 12 6.58 -4.02 1.53
CA ILE A 12 7.92 -4.08 2.11
C ILE A 12 8.17 -2.87 3.00
N LEU A 13 7.84 -1.66 2.52
CA LEU A 13 8.01 -0.43 3.29
C LEU A 13 7.12 -0.40 4.53
N TYR A 14 5.87 -0.88 4.41
CA TYR A 14 4.97 -1.06 5.54
C TYR A 14 5.62 -1.97 6.59
N LEU A 15 6.05 -3.18 6.23
CA LEU A 15 6.67 -4.08 7.20
C LEU A 15 7.95 -3.49 7.82
N ALA A 16 8.81 -2.86 7.01
CA ALA A 16 10.05 -2.27 7.47
C ALA A 16 9.82 -1.12 8.46
N ILE A 17 8.86 -0.23 8.20
CA ILE A 17 8.62 0.93 9.08
C ILE A 17 8.09 0.50 10.44
N PHE A 18 7.14 -0.45 10.47
CA PHE A 18 6.62 -0.99 11.72
C PHE A 18 7.71 -1.71 12.53
N HIS A 19 8.60 -2.43 11.86
CA HIS A 19 9.75 -3.06 12.53
C HIS A 19 10.72 -2.04 13.13
N ILE A 20 10.96 -0.93 12.44
CA ILE A 20 11.80 0.18 12.93
C ILE A 20 11.14 0.86 14.13
N TRP A 21 9.84 1.15 14.07
CA TRP A 21 9.12 1.75 15.18
C TRP A 21 9.14 0.86 16.41
N TYR A 22 8.93 -0.44 16.23
CA TYR A 22 9.07 -1.42 17.31
C TYR A 22 10.47 -1.37 17.94
N ALA A 23 11.53 -1.44 17.13
CA ALA A 23 12.91 -1.40 17.63
C ALA A 23 13.22 -0.08 18.35
N LEU A 24 12.69 1.05 17.88
CA LEU A 24 12.83 2.36 18.53
C LEU A 24 12.11 2.40 19.88
N THR A 25 10.88 1.88 19.94
CA THR A 25 10.09 1.81 21.18
C THR A 25 10.74 0.90 22.21
N ASP A 26 11.32 -0.22 21.79
CA ASP A 26 12.05 -1.15 22.66
C ASP A 26 13.35 -0.53 23.20
N ALA A 27 14.11 0.18 22.35
CA ALA A 27 15.39 0.77 22.72
C ALA A 27 15.29 2.05 23.57
N MET A 28 14.29 2.91 23.31
CA MET A 28 14.20 4.26 23.90
C MET A 28 13.06 4.41 24.91
N GLY A 29 12.17 3.42 25.00
CA GLY A 29 10.92 3.54 25.75
C GLY A 29 9.82 4.29 24.98
N SER A 30 8.57 4.02 25.34
CA SER A 30 7.39 4.43 24.56
C SER A 30 7.21 5.95 24.44
N GLN A 31 7.50 6.71 25.50
CA GLN A 31 7.32 8.16 25.51
C GLN A 31 8.33 8.89 24.63
N ASP A 32 9.60 8.47 24.65
CA ASP A 32 10.67 9.12 23.88
C ASP A 32 10.61 8.72 22.40
N ALA A 33 10.23 7.47 22.11
CA ALA A 33 10.05 6.98 20.74
C ALA A 33 8.84 7.63 20.03
N TYR A 34 7.80 8.04 20.77
CA TYR A 34 6.54 8.55 20.20
C TYR A 34 6.76 9.68 19.19
N ARG A 35 7.60 10.67 19.51
CA ARG A 35 7.87 11.80 18.61
C ARG A 35 8.50 11.37 17.29
N TRP A 36 9.39 10.38 17.34
CA TRP A 36 10.04 9.80 16.17
C TRP A 36 9.06 8.98 15.33
N VAL A 37 8.24 8.16 15.99
CA VAL A 37 7.19 7.36 15.34
C VAL A 37 6.21 8.28 14.59
N VAL A 38 5.63 9.29 15.25
CA VAL A 38 4.69 10.23 14.62
C VAL A 38 5.35 10.97 13.45
N THR A 39 6.56 11.49 13.66
CA THR A 39 7.27 12.27 12.62
C THR A 39 7.52 11.42 11.38
N THR A 40 8.03 10.21 11.57
CA THR A 40 8.29 9.29 10.46
C THR A 40 6.98 8.80 9.84
N ALA A 41 5.91 8.57 10.60
CA ALA A 41 4.59 8.21 10.08
C ALA A 41 4.06 9.26 9.10
N VAL A 42 4.14 10.54 9.47
CA VAL A 42 3.74 11.66 8.61
C VAL A 42 4.60 11.69 7.34
N ILE A 43 5.92 11.61 7.47
CA ILE A 43 6.85 11.63 6.33
C ILE A 43 6.53 10.50 5.35
N TRP A 44 6.38 9.27 5.85
CA TRP A 44 6.13 8.10 5.02
C TRP A 44 4.74 8.12 4.38
N THR A 45 3.74 8.59 5.11
CA THR A 45 2.38 8.79 4.56
C THR A 45 2.42 9.77 3.38
N VAL A 46 3.08 10.92 3.53
CA VAL A 46 3.21 11.91 2.45
C VAL A 46 3.99 11.34 1.27
N ALA A 47 5.10 10.64 1.53
CA ALA A 47 5.91 10.02 0.48
C ALA A 47 5.12 8.96 -0.31
N MET A 48 4.39 8.09 0.38
CA MET A 48 3.58 7.04 -0.25
C MET A 48 2.34 7.62 -0.97
N ALA A 49 1.68 8.62 -0.39
CA ALA A 49 0.57 9.31 -1.05
C ALA A 49 1.04 10.00 -2.35
N SER A 50 2.21 10.64 -2.31
CA SER A 50 2.81 11.26 -3.51
C SER A 50 3.15 10.22 -4.57
N ALA A 51 3.74 9.09 -4.18
CA ALA A 51 4.01 7.97 -5.08
C ALA A 51 2.70 7.39 -5.66
N MET A 52 1.67 7.23 -4.85
CA MET A 52 0.35 6.77 -5.29
C MET A 52 -0.26 7.72 -6.31
N ILE A 53 -0.22 9.04 -6.10
CA ILE A 53 -0.69 10.04 -7.07
C ILE A 53 0.07 9.91 -8.39
N TYR A 54 1.40 9.79 -8.32
CA TYR A 54 2.25 9.60 -9.50
C TYR A 54 1.90 8.33 -10.29
N PHE A 55 1.65 7.20 -9.61
CA PHE A 55 1.24 5.95 -10.25
C PHE A 55 -0.20 6.00 -10.78
N TRP A 56 -1.11 6.71 -10.09
CA TRP A 56 -2.47 6.96 -10.57
C TRP A 56 -2.43 7.70 -11.91
N GLN A 57 -1.71 8.81 -11.99
CA GLN A 57 -1.59 9.62 -13.23
C GLN A 57 -1.07 8.82 -14.44
N ARG A 58 -0.51 7.63 -14.22
CA ARG A 58 0.00 6.73 -15.26
C ARG A 58 -0.84 5.48 -15.49
N GLY A 59 -2.06 5.44 -14.94
CA GLY A 59 -2.98 4.31 -15.13
C GLY A 59 -2.51 3.00 -14.49
N TYR A 60 -1.65 3.07 -13.44
CA TYR A 60 -1.14 1.86 -12.78
C TYR A 60 -2.23 1.06 -12.06
N PHE A 61 -3.25 1.73 -11.52
CA PHE A 61 -4.30 1.07 -10.74
C PHE A 61 -5.33 0.42 -11.65
N ALA A 62 -5.71 -0.81 -11.32
CA ALA A 62 -6.63 -1.59 -12.14
C ALA A 62 -8.08 -1.06 -12.06
N SER A 63 -8.43 -0.31 -11.00
CA SER A 63 -9.75 0.31 -10.82
C SER A 63 -9.73 1.35 -9.71
N ARG A 64 -10.78 2.17 -9.57
CA ARG A 64 -10.92 3.11 -8.44
C ARG A 64 -10.91 2.42 -7.07
N ALA A 65 -11.44 1.20 -6.98
CA ALA A 65 -11.39 0.41 -5.76
C ALA A 65 -9.98 -0.11 -5.46
N ASP A 66 -9.18 -0.45 -6.48
CA ASP A 66 -7.76 -0.80 -6.31
C ASP A 66 -6.98 0.40 -5.74
N THR A 67 -7.23 1.59 -6.27
CA THR A 67 -6.70 2.85 -5.73
C THR A 67 -7.14 3.07 -4.28
N GLY A 68 -8.43 2.91 -3.97
CA GLY A 68 -8.97 3.06 -2.62
C GLY A 68 -8.34 2.11 -1.60
N ILE A 69 -8.12 0.85 -1.97
CA ILE A 69 -7.48 -0.15 -1.10
C ILE A 69 -6.02 0.24 -0.82
N HIS A 70 -5.25 0.68 -1.83
CA HIS A 70 -3.89 1.18 -1.60
C HIS A 70 -3.88 2.43 -0.70
N GLY A 71 -4.84 3.34 -0.91
CA GLY A 71 -5.01 4.51 -0.07
C GLY A 71 -5.32 4.16 1.39
N ALA A 72 -6.14 3.14 1.62
CA ALA A 72 -6.43 2.65 2.97
C ALA A 72 -5.18 2.12 3.69
N VAL A 73 -4.31 1.39 2.99
CA VAL A 73 -3.03 0.92 3.55
C VAL A 73 -2.10 2.09 3.88
N ILE A 74 -2.06 3.13 3.06
CA ILE A 74 -1.26 4.33 3.33
C ILE A 74 -1.81 5.10 4.53
N LEU A 75 -3.14 5.21 4.65
CA LEU A 75 -3.79 5.84 5.78
C LEU A 75 -3.56 5.05 7.08
N ASP A 76 -3.52 3.73 7.00
CA ASP A 76 -3.20 2.86 8.14
C ASP A 76 -1.82 3.18 8.73
N ILE A 77 -0.79 3.40 7.90
CA ILE A 77 0.55 3.85 8.36
C ILE A 77 0.45 5.12 9.22
N LEU A 78 -0.38 6.09 8.80
CA LEU A 78 -0.57 7.33 9.56
C LEU A 78 -1.29 7.07 10.88
N LEU A 79 -2.39 6.30 10.83
CA LEU A 79 -3.22 6.03 11.99
C LEU A 79 -2.43 5.27 13.06
N GLU A 80 -1.68 4.26 12.66
CA GLU A 80 -0.90 3.46 13.60
C GLU A 80 0.28 4.24 14.19
N GLY A 81 0.86 5.18 13.44
CA GLY A 81 1.89 6.07 13.97
C GLY A 81 1.37 7.17 14.90
N VAL A 82 0.15 7.68 14.66
CA VAL A 82 -0.45 8.80 15.42
C VAL A 82 -1.27 8.33 16.61
N LEU A 83 -1.87 7.14 16.53
CA LEU A 83 -2.71 6.55 17.57
C LEU A 83 -2.02 5.32 18.17
N PRO A 84 -0.89 5.48 18.89
CA PRO A 84 -0.11 4.37 19.43
C PRO A 84 -0.83 3.63 20.58
N ILE A 85 -2.11 3.89 20.80
CA ILE A 85 -2.75 3.70 22.11
C ILE A 85 -2.66 2.25 22.57
N HIS A 86 -2.80 1.21 21.73
CA HIS A 86 -2.72 -0.19 22.19
C HIS A 86 -2.08 -1.14 21.15
N HIS A 87 -0.82 -0.92 20.82
CA HIS A 87 -0.09 -1.80 19.90
C HIS A 87 0.50 -3.01 20.62
N ASP A 88 -0.28 -4.09 20.73
CA ASP A 88 0.28 -5.41 21.03
C ASP A 88 1.08 -5.91 19.82
N HIS A 89 2.26 -6.48 20.07
CA HIS A 89 3.30 -6.80 19.07
C HIS A 89 2.83 -7.64 17.86
N PHE A 90 1.69 -8.31 17.95
CA PHE A 90 1.15 -9.15 16.88
C PHE A 90 0.11 -8.45 15.99
N GLY A 91 -0.46 -7.32 16.43
CA GLY A 91 -1.53 -6.64 15.71
C GLY A 91 -1.13 -6.22 14.30
N PHE A 92 0.03 -5.58 14.15
CA PHE A 92 0.48 -5.06 12.85
C PHE A 92 0.81 -6.16 11.83
N TYR A 93 1.29 -7.34 12.27
CA TYR A 93 1.52 -8.47 11.36
C TYR A 93 0.20 -9.02 10.81
N LEU A 94 -0.84 -9.07 11.63
CA LEU A 94 -2.18 -9.47 11.19
C LEU A 94 -2.75 -8.44 10.21
N CYS A 95 -2.55 -7.14 10.45
CA CYS A 95 -2.90 -6.08 9.51
C CYS A 95 -2.15 -6.25 8.18
N ALA A 96 -0.83 -6.48 8.22
CA ALA A 96 -0.03 -6.70 7.02
C ALA A 96 -0.50 -7.91 6.21
N ILE A 97 -0.81 -9.03 6.86
CA ILE A 97 -1.35 -10.23 6.20
C ILE A 97 -2.73 -9.94 5.61
N ALA A 98 -3.62 -9.28 6.36
CA ALA A 98 -4.95 -8.90 5.89
C ALA A 98 -4.86 -7.99 4.64
N PHE A 99 -4.02 -6.95 4.69
CA PHE A 99 -3.79 -6.09 3.53
C PHE A 99 -3.17 -6.84 2.36
N ALA A 100 -2.19 -7.71 2.58
CA ALA A 100 -1.61 -8.53 1.52
C ALA A 100 -2.68 -9.41 0.84
N MET A 101 -3.58 -10.02 1.61
CA MET A 101 -4.68 -10.82 1.08
C MET A 101 -5.71 -9.97 0.32
N VAL A 102 -6.16 -8.84 0.89
CA VAL A 102 -7.19 -7.99 0.27
C VAL A 102 -6.63 -7.30 -0.98
N LEU A 103 -5.47 -6.65 -0.87
CA LEU A 103 -4.84 -5.92 -1.96
C LEU A 103 -4.36 -6.88 -3.05
N GLY A 104 -3.72 -7.99 -2.67
CA GLY A 104 -3.27 -9.02 -3.61
C GLY A 104 -4.42 -9.75 -4.28
N GLY A 105 -5.42 -10.17 -3.52
CA GLY A 105 -6.61 -10.86 -4.03
C GLY A 105 -7.41 -9.98 -4.99
N TYR A 106 -7.72 -8.75 -4.56
CA TYR A 106 -8.49 -7.80 -5.36
C TYR A 106 -7.76 -7.41 -6.64
N ARG A 107 -6.46 -7.07 -6.55
CA ARG A 107 -5.68 -6.67 -7.73
C ARG A 107 -5.55 -7.83 -8.72
N ARG A 108 -5.31 -9.06 -8.25
CA ARG A 108 -5.27 -10.25 -9.12
C ARG A 108 -6.60 -10.49 -9.81
N TYR A 109 -7.71 -10.32 -9.10
CA TYR A 109 -9.06 -10.44 -9.66
C TYR A 109 -9.34 -9.34 -10.71
N ALA A 110 -9.03 -8.08 -10.40
CA ALA A 110 -9.25 -6.95 -11.30
C ALA A 110 -8.41 -7.05 -12.58
N LEU A 111 -7.15 -7.49 -12.47
CA LEU A 111 -6.29 -7.71 -13.65
C LEU A 111 -6.79 -8.86 -14.53
N ARG A 112 -7.33 -9.94 -13.94
CA ARG A 112 -7.92 -11.06 -14.71
C ARG A 112 -9.15 -10.62 -15.50
N ARG A 113 -10.06 -9.86 -14.87
CA ARG A 113 -11.24 -9.31 -15.57
C ARG A 113 -10.87 -8.40 -16.73
N ARG A 114 -9.90 -7.50 -16.53
CA ARG A 114 -9.39 -6.64 -17.61
C ARG A 114 -8.84 -7.44 -18.81
N GLN A 115 -8.29 -8.63 -18.58
CA GLN A 115 -7.78 -9.50 -19.65
C GLN A 115 -8.90 -10.26 -20.37
N GLU A 116 -9.94 -10.68 -19.65
CA GLU A 116 -11.12 -11.36 -20.20
C GLU A 116 -11.98 -10.42 -21.07
N ASP A 117 -12.03 -9.12 -20.72
CA ASP A 117 -12.74 -8.09 -21.49
C ASP A 117 -12.02 -7.73 -22.81
N VAL A 118 -10.81 -8.24 -23.08
CA VAL A 118 -10.14 -8.11 -24.39
C VAL A 118 -10.74 -9.13 -25.36
N PRO A 119 -11.43 -8.72 -26.44
CA PRO A 119 -12.09 -9.67 -27.35
C PRO A 119 -11.10 -10.66 -27.95
N LEU A 120 -11.45 -11.95 -27.94
CA LEU A 120 -10.79 -13.01 -28.69
C LEU A 120 -10.81 -12.67 -30.19
N GLY A 121 -9.79 -11.96 -30.67
CA GLY A 121 -9.65 -11.53 -32.06
C GLY A 121 -9.27 -10.06 -32.28
N ALA A 122 -9.15 -9.23 -31.24
CA ALA A 122 -8.66 -7.86 -31.42
C ALA A 122 -7.19 -7.87 -31.87
N PRO A 123 -6.84 -7.25 -33.02
CA PRO A 123 -5.46 -7.19 -33.47
C PRO A 123 -4.60 -6.47 -32.42
N VAL A 124 -3.44 -7.07 -32.10
CA VAL A 124 -2.47 -6.62 -31.08
C VAL A 124 -2.04 -5.14 -31.26
N ALA A 125 -2.29 -4.54 -32.42
CA ALA A 125 -1.97 -3.16 -32.74
C ALA A 125 -2.88 -2.11 -32.06
N ASP A 126 -4.07 -2.48 -31.55
CA ASP A 126 -5.06 -1.51 -31.06
C ASP A 126 -5.06 -1.31 -29.52
N LEU A 127 -4.13 -1.95 -28.81
CA LEU A 127 -4.05 -1.90 -27.34
C LEU A 127 -3.39 -0.61 -26.77
N GLY A 128 -3.09 0.37 -27.63
CA GLY A 128 -2.50 1.65 -27.23
C GLY A 128 -3.48 2.72 -26.73
N GLY A 129 -4.80 2.46 -26.82
CA GLY A 129 -5.83 3.51 -26.69
C GLY A 129 -6.75 3.45 -25.46
N TYR A 130 -6.79 2.38 -24.68
CA TYR A 130 -7.71 2.28 -23.54
C TYR A 130 -7.05 2.71 -22.23
N VAL A 131 -6.85 4.03 -22.10
CA VAL A 131 -6.56 4.70 -20.83
C VAL A 131 -7.63 5.76 -20.61
N ASP A 132 -8.63 5.44 -19.79
CA ASP A 132 -9.46 6.43 -19.09
C ASP A 132 -8.97 6.58 -17.64
#